data_AF-A0A3D4ZTX4-F1
#
_entry.id   AF-A0A3D4ZTX4-F1
#
_cell.length_a   1.000
_cell.length_b   1.000
_cell.length_c   1.000
_cell.angle_alpha   90.00
_cell.angle_beta   90.00
_cell.angle_gamma   90.00
#
_symmetry.space_group_name_H-M   'P 1'
#
loop_
_entity.id
_entity.type
_entity.pdbx_description
1 polymer ?
#
loop_
_entity_poly.entity_id
_entity_poly.type
_entity_poly.pdbx_seq_one_letter_code
_entity_poly.pdbx_strand_id
1 'polypeptide(L)'
;MVVIALVACLIVLGGCGGSSDSRHGDAGTASLCSVSSLLGDLDGDGNPGVNDAIAILRIVVGFDVTTPLADCDGDGTVGVGDAILMLRCVVGLSSWPIGMYYPTPDRQISGTVVEGDFVVAEGELVEVVGDTVIQCDTATIPGGLFSRPSGPGGSDGASITIEASGDVSISGTIETAPGQPGDSATPTGGKGGDITVSSSGGSITIGGPGGAAGTAQAKSRSLRTGSGADGRGDGAGGSGGRIRLSAPSGTVRVEQSAELFVLGDGGDGGLIVISGADLAGYVPPASLPNSGGDGGAVEFDADRLEGVELSGRGQLPDGTPAYEVTFDDGVVVGGAGGDAGSFYYGVDPQTGAPTWPTSVGARRVQAAQAMVIVGAAGGDGIRLAGHGQSISIIDANTGQPGGNGRDVEARGGDGGHCGGWTIGGEFIYIRGSESYVAGNGGDVHLQAAGGKAAASNGNGGAGGGAVAVGGTGGNTYTIDLDGATASPGRGGHAEAIGGAGGNGGSTCAPPGPGGGGGRG
;
A
#
# COMPACT_ATOMS: atom_id res chain seq x y z
N MET A 1 -4.07 24.33 -66.83
CA MET A 1 -5.37 24.97 -66.50
C MET A 1 -6.11 23.98 -65.62
N VAL A 2 -6.38 24.17 -64.33
CA VAL A 2 -6.47 25.36 -63.47
C VAL A 2 -5.88 25.00 -62.09
N VAL A 3 -5.16 25.97 -61.53
CA VAL A 3 -4.61 26.06 -60.16
C VAL A 3 -5.66 26.73 -59.26
N ILE A 4 -5.74 26.37 -57.96
CA ILE A 4 -6.09 27.19 -56.76
C ILE A 4 -6.17 26.19 -55.58
N ALA A 5 -5.24 26.08 -54.62
CA ALA A 5 -4.75 26.98 -53.55
C ALA A 5 -5.56 26.92 -52.23
N LEU A 6 -5.02 26.14 -51.28
CA LEU A 6 -4.69 26.43 -49.87
C LEU A 6 -5.52 27.45 -49.05
N VAL A 7 -6.11 26.99 -47.93
CA VAL A 7 -6.16 27.73 -46.64
C VAL A 7 -6.00 26.72 -45.49
N ALA A 8 -4.98 26.95 -44.67
CA ALA A 8 -4.74 26.29 -43.40
C ALA A 8 -5.61 26.90 -42.29
N CYS A 9 -6.09 26.08 -41.36
CA CYS A 9 -6.40 26.55 -40.01
C CYS A 9 -6.17 25.43 -38.98
N LEU A 10 -5.05 25.62 -38.27
CA LEU A 10 -4.64 25.02 -37.02
C LEU A 10 -5.68 25.29 -35.93
N ILE A 11 -6.26 24.25 -35.32
CA ILE A 11 -6.71 24.26 -33.91
C ILE A 11 -6.28 22.95 -33.28
N VAL A 12 -5.29 23.07 -32.40
CA VAL A 12 -4.89 22.09 -31.39
C VAL A 12 -5.88 22.22 -30.23
N LEU A 13 -6.53 21.13 -29.85
CA LEU A 13 -7.04 20.92 -28.49
C LEU A 13 -6.74 19.47 -28.11
N GLY A 14 -5.74 19.34 -27.24
CA GLY A 14 -5.36 18.09 -26.59
C GLY A 14 -6.31 17.75 -25.43
N GLY A 15 -6.26 16.48 -25.05
CA GLY A 15 -6.99 15.90 -23.92
C GLY A 15 -6.88 14.37 -23.93
N CYS A 16 -5.66 13.84 -23.97
CA CYS A 16 -5.38 12.43 -23.67
C CYS A 16 -5.16 12.30 -22.16
N GLY A 17 -6.09 11.67 -21.45
CA GLY A 17 -5.83 11.06 -20.14
C GLY A 17 -5.34 9.64 -20.37
N GLY A 18 -4.05 9.50 -20.72
CA GLY A 18 -3.38 8.22 -20.88
C GLY A 18 -2.56 7.94 -19.63
N SER A 19 -3.05 7.01 -18.79
CA SER A 19 -2.24 6.33 -17.78
C SER A 19 -1.29 5.40 -18.51
N SER A 20 0.00 5.74 -18.54
CA SER A 20 1.07 4.85 -19.00
C SER A 20 2.44 5.48 -18.72
N ASP A 21 3.16 4.96 -17.73
CA ASP A 21 4.62 4.81 -17.80
C ASP A 21 5.13 3.79 -16.76
N SER A 22 4.66 2.54 -16.89
CA SER A 22 5.37 1.39 -16.31
C SER A 22 6.45 0.98 -17.30
N ARG A 23 7.70 1.36 -17.05
CA ARG A 23 8.82 0.96 -17.91
C ARG A 23 9.02 -0.55 -17.80
N HIS A 24 8.83 -1.22 -18.93
CA HIS A 24 9.29 -2.59 -19.18
C HIS A 24 10.81 -2.66 -19.23
N GLY A 25 11.36 -3.63 -18.50
CA GLY A 25 12.70 -4.17 -18.74
C GLY A 25 13.24 -4.96 -17.55
N ASP A 26 12.86 -6.22 -17.39
CA ASP A 26 13.81 -7.33 -17.52
C ASP A 26 13.08 -8.67 -17.70
N ALA A 27 13.74 -9.64 -18.34
CA ALA A 27 13.19 -10.97 -18.60
C ALA A 27 13.11 -11.79 -17.32
N GLY A 28 11.90 -12.16 -16.90
CA GLY A 28 11.59 -12.88 -15.67
C GLY A 28 12.36 -14.19 -15.52
N THR A 29 13.16 -14.24 -14.46
CA THR A 29 13.46 -15.48 -13.75
C THR A 29 12.40 -15.65 -12.67
N ALA A 30 11.57 -16.69 -12.78
CA ALA A 30 10.53 -17.05 -11.82
C ALA A 30 11.04 -16.99 -10.36
N SER A 31 10.32 -16.28 -9.48
CA SER A 31 10.53 -16.32 -8.04
C SER A 31 9.83 -17.56 -7.46
N LEU A 32 10.58 -18.65 -7.30
CA LEU A 32 10.11 -19.93 -6.73
C LEU A 32 10.33 -20.01 -5.21
N CYS A 33 10.33 -18.86 -4.52
CA CYS A 33 11.01 -18.68 -3.23
C CYS A 33 10.06 -18.58 -2.01
N SER A 34 8.83 -19.05 -2.13
CA SER A 34 7.81 -19.01 -1.08
C SER A 34 7.30 -20.42 -0.75
N VAL A 35 6.92 -20.64 0.50
CA VAL A 35 6.19 -21.86 0.91
C VAL A 35 4.77 -21.79 0.36
N SER A 36 4.19 -20.59 0.29
CA SER A 36 2.95 -20.32 -0.44
C SER A 36 3.20 -20.00 -1.91
N SER A 37 2.15 -19.98 -2.74
CA SER A 37 2.25 -19.53 -4.14
C SER A 37 0.94 -18.85 -4.54
N LEU A 38 1.00 -17.83 -5.41
CA LEU A 38 -0.19 -17.14 -5.87
C LEU A 38 -1.02 -18.06 -6.77
N LEU A 39 -2.33 -18.15 -6.51
CA LEU A 39 -3.24 -18.89 -7.38
C LEU A 39 -3.30 -18.21 -8.75
N GLY A 40 -3.09 -18.99 -9.80
CA GLY A 40 -3.05 -18.54 -11.19
C GLY A 40 -1.68 -18.12 -11.69
N ASP A 41 -0.70 -17.83 -10.82
CA ASP A 41 0.67 -17.46 -11.23
C ASP A 41 1.47 -18.72 -11.61
N LEU A 42 1.46 -19.05 -12.90
CA LEU A 42 2.05 -20.28 -13.43
C LEU A 42 3.45 -20.08 -14.00
N ASP A 43 3.84 -18.84 -14.29
CA ASP A 43 5.20 -18.51 -14.70
C ASP A 43 6.06 -17.92 -13.56
N GLY A 44 5.46 -17.63 -12.40
CA GLY A 44 6.15 -17.24 -11.17
C GLY A 44 6.66 -15.81 -11.21
N ASP A 45 6.06 -14.94 -12.03
CA ASP A 45 6.44 -13.54 -12.17
C ASP A 45 5.74 -12.62 -11.16
N GLY A 46 4.84 -13.17 -10.32
CA GLY A 46 4.12 -12.48 -9.26
C GLY A 46 2.97 -11.59 -9.74
N ASN A 47 2.76 -11.46 -11.06
CA ASN A 47 1.78 -10.58 -11.66
C ASN A 47 0.73 -11.37 -12.42
N PRO A 48 -0.48 -10.82 -12.61
CA PRO A 48 -1.45 -11.48 -13.45
C PRO A 48 -1.10 -11.28 -14.92
N GLY A 49 -0.69 -12.36 -15.61
CA GLY A 49 -0.26 -12.33 -16.99
C GLY A 49 -1.20 -13.04 -17.99
N VAL A 50 -1.09 -12.66 -19.26
CA VAL A 50 -1.67 -13.44 -20.36
C VAL A 50 -0.99 -14.82 -20.47
N ASN A 51 0.29 -14.91 -20.09
CA ASN A 51 1.05 -16.15 -20.06
C ASN A 51 0.43 -17.16 -19.10
N ASP A 52 0.05 -16.73 -17.90
CA ASP A 52 -0.66 -17.54 -16.92
C ASP A 52 -1.99 -18.06 -17.44
N ALA A 53 -2.82 -17.16 -17.98
CA ALA A 53 -4.10 -17.54 -18.55
C ALA A 53 -3.94 -18.57 -19.69
N ILE A 54 -2.90 -18.42 -20.52
CA ILE A 54 -2.57 -19.40 -21.57
C ILE A 54 -2.11 -20.73 -20.96
N ALA A 55 -1.29 -20.70 -19.91
CA ALA A 55 -0.82 -21.90 -19.23
C ALA A 55 -1.98 -22.67 -18.58
N ILE A 56 -2.94 -22.00 -17.93
CA ILE A 56 -4.19 -22.61 -17.45
C ILE A 56 -4.95 -23.24 -18.62
N LEU A 57 -5.15 -22.51 -19.74
CA LEU A 57 -5.85 -23.05 -20.91
C LEU A 57 -5.17 -24.28 -21.50
N ARG A 58 -3.84 -24.34 -21.48
CA ARG A 58 -3.08 -25.52 -21.92
C ARG A 58 -3.34 -26.73 -21.02
N ILE A 59 -3.46 -26.53 -19.71
CA ILE A 59 -3.88 -27.58 -18.76
C ILE A 59 -5.32 -28.03 -19.07
N VAL A 60 -6.24 -27.09 -19.27
CA VAL A 60 -7.66 -27.37 -19.56
C VAL A 60 -7.84 -28.22 -20.83
N VAL A 61 -7.03 -27.99 -21.88
CA VAL A 61 -7.08 -28.78 -23.11
C VAL A 61 -6.21 -30.05 -23.07
N GLY A 62 -5.58 -30.36 -21.94
CA GLY A 62 -4.75 -31.55 -21.73
C GLY A 62 -3.39 -31.52 -22.44
N PHE A 63 -2.89 -30.32 -22.76
CA PHE A 63 -1.54 -30.14 -23.32
C PHE A 63 -0.45 -30.13 -22.24
N ASP A 64 -0.78 -29.67 -21.04
CA ASP A 64 0.13 -29.67 -19.88
C ASP A 64 -0.49 -30.42 -18.69
N VAL A 65 0.35 -30.77 -17.71
CA VAL A 65 -0.06 -31.48 -16.49
C VAL A 65 -0.78 -30.53 -15.54
N THR A 66 -1.86 -31.00 -14.91
CA THR A 66 -2.59 -30.25 -13.90
C THR A 66 -1.71 -29.91 -12.70
N THR A 67 -1.78 -28.66 -12.26
CA THR A 67 -1.15 -28.16 -11.03
C THR A 67 -2.22 -27.52 -10.14
N PRO A 68 -2.14 -27.65 -8.80
CA PRO A 68 -3.05 -26.98 -7.88
C PRO A 68 -3.09 -25.46 -8.02
N LEU A 69 -2.03 -24.83 -8.54
CA LEU A 69 -2.00 -23.38 -8.77
C LEU A 69 -2.98 -22.92 -9.85
N ALA A 70 -3.36 -23.82 -10.77
CA ALA A 70 -4.28 -23.50 -11.86
C ALA A 70 -5.76 -23.62 -11.48
N ASP A 71 -6.07 -24.06 -10.25
CA ASP A 71 -7.42 -24.09 -9.67
C ASP A 71 -7.64 -22.77 -8.92
N CYS A 72 -7.93 -21.72 -9.68
CA CYS A 72 -8.02 -20.35 -9.20
C CYS A 72 -9.34 -20.08 -8.48
N ASP A 73 -10.42 -20.80 -8.81
CA ASP A 73 -11.70 -20.67 -8.12
C ASP A 73 -11.88 -21.64 -6.93
N GLY A 74 -10.96 -22.60 -6.78
CA GLY A 74 -10.86 -23.50 -5.64
C GLY A 74 -11.93 -24.59 -5.62
N ASP A 75 -12.54 -24.90 -6.77
CA ASP A 75 -13.57 -25.93 -6.88
C ASP A 75 -13.01 -27.37 -6.88
N GLY A 76 -11.69 -27.51 -6.90
CA GLY A 76 -10.95 -28.77 -6.90
C GLY A 76 -10.64 -29.29 -8.30
N THR A 77 -11.00 -28.55 -9.36
CA THR A 77 -10.78 -28.93 -10.76
C THR A 77 -10.27 -27.76 -11.60
N VAL A 78 -9.23 -28.00 -12.40
CA VAL A 78 -8.74 -26.97 -13.34
C VAL A 78 -9.61 -26.96 -14.60
N GLY A 79 -10.34 -25.87 -14.81
CA GLY A 79 -11.31 -25.68 -15.87
C GLY A 79 -11.24 -24.31 -16.56
N VAL A 80 -12.23 -24.05 -17.42
CA VAL A 80 -12.36 -22.76 -18.12
C VAL A 80 -12.72 -21.64 -17.14
N GLY A 81 -13.33 -21.97 -15.99
CA GLY A 81 -13.64 -21.03 -14.91
C GLY A 81 -12.38 -20.32 -14.40
N ASP A 82 -11.33 -21.08 -14.14
CA ASP A 82 -10.03 -20.57 -13.66
C ASP A 82 -9.38 -19.63 -14.66
N ALA A 83 -9.33 -20.03 -15.93
CA ALA A 83 -8.77 -19.19 -16.99
C ALA A 83 -9.53 -17.87 -17.14
N ILE A 84 -10.86 -17.88 -16.98
CA ILE A 84 -11.68 -16.67 -17.00
C ILE A 84 -11.37 -15.79 -15.79
N LEU A 85 -11.28 -16.37 -14.59
CA LEU A 85 -10.94 -15.63 -13.37
C LEU A 85 -9.59 -14.93 -13.53
N MET A 86 -8.59 -15.64 -14.06
CA MET A 86 -7.27 -15.09 -14.33
C MET A 86 -7.32 -13.94 -15.36
N LEU A 87 -8.03 -14.12 -16.47
CA LEU A 87 -8.18 -13.07 -17.48
C LEU A 87 -8.87 -11.82 -16.93
N ARG A 88 -9.80 -11.96 -15.98
CA ARG A 88 -10.43 -10.81 -15.32
C ARG A 88 -9.42 -10.02 -14.48
N CYS A 89 -8.49 -10.69 -13.79
CA CYS A 89 -7.40 -10.02 -13.09
C CYS A 89 -6.48 -9.29 -14.09
N VAL A 90 -6.11 -9.94 -15.20
CA VAL A 90 -5.27 -9.33 -16.26
C VAL A 90 -5.88 -8.03 -16.82
N VAL A 91 -7.21 -7.94 -16.95
CA VAL A 91 -7.88 -6.73 -17.46
C VAL A 91 -8.40 -5.77 -16.37
N GLY A 92 -8.04 -6.00 -15.10
CA GLY A 92 -8.45 -5.15 -13.98
C GLY A 92 -9.95 -5.21 -13.63
N LEU A 93 -10.64 -6.30 -14.00
CA LEU A 93 -12.05 -6.55 -13.66
C LEU A 93 -12.25 -7.38 -12.39
N SER A 94 -11.17 -7.93 -11.85
CA SER A 94 -11.10 -8.62 -10.56
C SER A 94 -9.82 -8.20 -9.85
N SER A 95 -9.81 -8.25 -8.51
CA SER A 95 -8.61 -7.99 -7.72
C SER A 95 -7.57 -9.09 -7.95
N TRP A 96 -6.30 -8.70 -7.93
CA TRP A 96 -5.16 -9.59 -7.81
C TRP A 96 -4.46 -9.29 -6.49
N PRO A 97 -3.93 -10.29 -5.76
CA PRO A 97 -3.98 -11.72 -6.05
C PRO A 97 -5.37 -12.36 -5.89
N ILE A 98 -5.61 -13.47 -6.61
CA ILE A 98 -6.87 -14.26 -6.52
C ILE A 98 -6.95 -15.00 -5.17
N GLY A 99 -5.81 -15.47 -4.71
CA GLY A 99 -5.64 -16.21 -3.46
C GLY A 99 -4.25 -16.82 -3.40
N MET A 100 -3.99 -17.60 -2.35
CA MET A 100 -2.72 -18.29 -2.17
C MET A 100 -2.95 -19.78 -1.98
N TYR A 101 -2.13 -20.57 -2.66
CA TYR A 101 -1.99 -21.99 -2.40
C TYR A 101 -0.97 -22.21 -1.28
N TYR A 102 -1.33 -23.07 -0.32
CA TYR A 102 -0.41 -23.56 0.69
C TYR A 102 -0.26 -25.08 0.58
N PRO A 103 0.97 -25.61 0.60
CA PRO A 103 1.18 -27.05 0.65
C PRO A 103 0.61 -27.64 1.94
N THR A 104 0.35 -28.95 1.92
CA THR A 104 -0.02 -29.69 3.14
C THR A 104 1.20 -29.76 4.06
N PRO A 105 1.12 -29.34 5.33
CA PRO A 105 2.24 -29.44 6.25
C PRO A 105 2.47 -30.88 6.70
N ASP A 106 3.72 -31.20 7.05
CA ASP A 106 4.09 -32.45 7.71
C ASP A 106 3.65 -32.44 9.19
N ARG A 107 3.69 -31.27 9.84
CA ARG A 107 3.14 -31.06 11.19
C ARG A 107 2.69 -29.63 11.44
N GLN A 108 1.91 -29.45 12.51
CA GLN A 108 1.43 -28.15 12.98
C GLN A 108 1.92 -27.86 14.40
N ILE A 109 2.25 -26.60 14.66
CA ILE A 109 2.58 -26.06 15.99
C ILE A 109 1.78 -24.77 16.26
N SER A 110 1.57 -24.42 17.53
CA SER A 110 0.77 -23.22 17.91
C SER A 110 1.09 -22.76 19.33
N GLY A 111 0.93 -21.46 19.61
CA GLY A 111 1.06 -20.91 20.96
C GLY A 111 2.50 -20.92 21.45
N THR A 112 2.77 -21.42 22.66
CA THR A 112 4.15 -21.57 23.16
C THR A 112 4.64 -23.00 22.98
N VAL A 113 5.69 -23.16 22.18
CA VAL A 113 6.38 -24.43 21.96
C VAL A 113 7.68 -24.39 22.75
N VAL A 114 7.90 -25.39 23.62
CA VAL A 114 9.13 -25.50 24.42
C VAL A 114 9.84 -26.80 24.04
N GLU A 115 11.00 -26.69 23.40
CA GLU A 115 11.82 -27.82 22.97
C GLU A 115 13.27 -27.61 23.45
N GLY A 116 14.06 -28.67 23.61
CA GLY A 116 15.50 -28.51 23.87
C GLY A 116 16.19 -28.02 22.60
N ASP A 117 16.23 -28.89 21.59
CA ASP A 117 16.68 -28.53 20.25
C ASP A 117 15.48 -28.49 19.32
N PHE A 118 15.13 -27.31 18.81
CA PHE A 118 14.08 -27.15 17.81
C PHE A 118 14.64 -27.41 16.41
N VAL A 119 14.17 -28.45 15.75
CA VAL A 119 14.65 -28.85 14.42
C VAL A 119 13.49 -28.92 13.42
N VAL A 120 13.67 -28.31 12.26
CA VAL A 120 12.81 -28.48 11.08
C VAL A 120 13.67 -29.08 9.97
N ALA A 121 13.56 -30.38 9.74
CA ALA A 121 14.45 -31.11 8.85
C ALA A 121 14.35 -30.64 7.39
N GLU A 122 15.38 -30.89 6.58
CA GLU A 122 15.36 -30.54 5.16
C GLU A 122 14.18 -31.23 4.46
N GLY A 123 13.33 -30.44 3.79
CA GLY A 123 12.11 -30.91 3.14
C GLY A 123 10.89 -31.07 4.06
N GLU A 124 11.04 -30.92 5.38
CA GLU A 124 9.92 -30.83 6.32
C GLU A 124 9.23 -29.47 6.18
N LEU A 125 7.89 -29.47 6.18
CA LEU A 125 7.04 -28.30 6.23
C LEU A 125 6.26 -28.26 7.54
N VAL A 126 6.50 -27.23 8.34
CA VAL A 126 5.83 -27.00 9.62
C VAL A 126 4.91 -25.79 9.50
N GLU A 127 3.62 -26.02 9.69
CA GLU A 127 2.65 -24.93 9.78
C GLU A 127 2.58 -24.39 11.21
N VAL A 128 2.67 -23.08 11.33
CA VAL A 128 2.52 -22.31 12.56
C VAL A 128 1.11 -21.73 12.59
N VAL A 129 0.29 -22.22 13.50
CA VAL A 129 -1.12 -21.85 13.63
C VAL A 129 -1.27 -20.72 14.64
N GLY A 130 -1.54 -19.52 14.13
CA GLY A 130 -1.60 -18.30 14.93
C GLY A 130 -0.23 -17.84 15.43
N ASP A 131 -0.20 -16.76 16.22
CA ASP A 131 1.03 -16.27 16.82
C ASP A 131 1.69 -17.35 17.67
N THR A 132 2.96 -17.63 17.41
CA THR A 132 3.68 -18.71 18.05
C THR A 132 5.06 -18.27 18.52
N VAL A 133 5.41 -18.68 19.74
CA VAL A 133 6.71 -18.49 20.36
C VAL A 133 7.37 -19.85 20.55
N ILE A 134 8.51 -20.05 19.92
CA ILE A 134 9.33 -21.26 20.01
C ILE A 134 10.48 -20.96 20.98
N GLN A 135 10.43 -21.55 22.16
CA GLN A 135 11.47 -21.45 23.18
C GLN A 135 12.35 -22.68 23.13
N CYS A 136 13.64 -22.49 22.92
CA CYS A 136 14.58 -23.59 22.77
C CYS A 136 15.99 -23.29 23.31
N ASP A 137 16.79 -24.34 23.50
CA ASP A 137 18.23 -24.18 23.71
C ASP A 137 18.91 -23.84 22.38
N THR A 138 18.64 -24.61 21.33
CA THR A 138 19.14 -24.31 19.98
C THR A 138 18.04 -24.48 18.93
N ALA A 139 18.17 -23.79 17.79
CA ALA A 139 17.26 -23.94 16.65
C ALA A 139 18.03 -24.24 15.36
N THR A 140 17.60 -25.25 14.60
CA THR A 140 18.16 -25.62 13.29
C THR A 140 17.02 -25.82 12.29
N ILE A 141 16.91 -24.92 11.31
CA ILE A 141 15.79 -24.85 10.37
C ILE A 141 16.30 -24.93 8.92
N PRO A 142 16.64 -26.13 8.41
CA PRO A 142 16.86 -26.37 6.97
C PRO A 142 15.57 -26.59 6.16
N GLY A 143 14.43 -26.92 6.79
CA GLY A 143 13.13 -27.04 6.14
C GLY A 143 12.32 -25.75 6.08
N GLY A 144 11.00 -25.86 5.90
CA GLY A 144 10.07 -24.74 5.82
C GLY A 144 9.24 -24.56 7.07
N LEU A 145 9.17 -23.34 7.59
CA LEU A 145 8.28 -22.93 8.67
C LEU A 145 7.35 -21.85 8.12
N PHE A 146 6.04 -22.03 8.18
CA PHE A 146 5.11 -21.07 7.58
C PHE A 146 3.84 -20.87 8.39
N SER A 147 3.25 -19.68 8.35
CA SER A 147 1.90 -19.44 8.88
C SER A 147 0.90 -19.10 7.78
N ARG A 148 -0.39 -19.32 8.05
CA ARG A 148 -1.48 -19.04 7.12
C ARG A 148 -2.34 -17.87 7.59
N PRO A 149 -2.89 -17.06 6.67
CA PRO A 149 -3.86 -16.04 7.00
C PRO A 149 -5.05 -16.69 7.72
N SER A 150 -5.47 -16.09 8.81
CA SER A 150 -6.63 -16.56 9.57
C SER A 150 -7.38 -15.40 10.21
N GLY A 151 -8.66 -15.60 10.49
CA GLY A 151 -9.51 -14.59 11.15
C GLY A 151 -10.42 -13.82 10.19
N PRO A 152 -11.31 -12.97 10.75
CA PRO A 152 -12.18 -12.07 9.98
C PRO A 152 -11.40 -10.93 9.31
N GLY A 153 -12.10 -10.08 8.55
CA GLY A 153 -11.48 -8.90 7.95
C GLY A 153 -10.79 -8.00 8.97
N GLY A 154 -9.66 -7.43 8.57
CA GLY A 154 -8.79 -6.61 9.43
C GLY A 154 -7.94 -7.37 10.45
N SER A 155 -7.98 -8.71 10.47
CA SER A 155 -7.12 -9.51 11.36
C SER A 155 -5.66 -9.48 10.91
N ASP A 156 -4.74 -9.39 11.86
CA ASP A 156 -3.31 -9.45 11.60
C ASP A 156 -2.87 -10.86 11.16
N GLY A 157 -1.78 -10.90 10.39
CA GLY A 157 -1.07 -12.11 10.02
C GLY A 157 -0.33 -12.70 11.21
N ALA A 158 -0.31 -14.03 11.28
CA ALA A 158 0.32 -14.76 12.37
C ALA A 158 1.84 -14.60 12.38
N SER A 159 2.38 -14.14 13.50
CA SER A 159 3.81 -13.92 13.71
C SER A 159 4.53 -15.16 14.22
N ILE A 160 5.80 -15.29 13.85
CA ILE A 160 6.68 -16.39 14.27
C ILE A 160 7.83 -15.82 15.10
N THR A 161 7.92 -16.23 16.36
CA THR A 161 9.00 -15.84 17.28
C THR A 161 9.83 -17.05 17.69
N ILE A 162 11.14 -16.96 17.55
CA ILE A 162 12.13 -17.95 18.01
C ILE A 162 12.97 -17.31 19.12
N GLU A 163 12.95 -17.92 20.30
CA GLU A 163 13.72 -17.54 21.48
C GLU A 163 14.68 -18.67 21.86
N ALA A 164 15.96 -18.52 21.49
CA ALA A 164 16.99 -19.51 21.77
C ALA A 164 17.94 -19.07 22.91
N SER A 165 18.38 -20.02 23.72
CA SER A 165 19.44 -19.78 24.71
C SER A 165 20.86 -19.85 24.10
N GLY A 166 21.01 -20.66 23.04
CA GLY A 166 22.22 -20.86 22.25
C GLY A 166 22.02 -20.54 20.77
N ASP A 167 22.76 -21.23 19.91
CA ASP A 167 22.84 -20.89 18.48
C ASP A 167 21.54 -21.15 17.71
N VAL A 168 21.28 -20.29 16.71
CA VAL A 168 20.17 -20.43 15.75
C VAL A 168 20.76 -20.50 14.33
N SER A 169 20.41 -21.55 13.59
CA SER A 169 20.80 -21.73 12.19
C SER A 169 19.56 -21.88 11.31
N ILE A 170 19.37 -20.95 10.37
CA ILE A 170 18.24 -20.93 9.44
C ILE A 170 18.79 -21.02 8.02
N SER A 171 18.66 -22.19 7.41
CA SER A 171 19.10 -22.48 6.05
C SER A 171 17.96 -22.94 5.13
N GLY A 172 16.73 -22.94 5.63
CA GLY A 172 15.50 -23.15 4.88
C GLY A 172 14.70 -21.86 4.76
N THR A 173 13.37 -21.98 4.80
CA THR A 173 12.45 -20.84 4.62
C THR A 173 11.60 -20.62 5.87
N ILE A 174 11.43 -19.37 6.26
CA ILE A 174 10.43 -18.95 7.24
C ILE A 174 9.50 -17.95 6.57
N GLU A 175 8.20 -18.22 6.59
CA GLU A 175 7.18 -17.37 5.97
C GLU A 175 6.04 -17.05 6.94
N THR A 176 5.69 -15.78 7.09
CA THR A 176 4.52 -15.39 7.90
C THR A 176 3.35 -14.97 7.02
N ALA A 177 2.15 -15.15 7.56
CA ALA A 177 0.91 -14.84 6.90
C ALA A 177 0.75 -13.32 6.68
N PRO A 178 0.13 -12.90 5.57
CA PRO A 178 -0.34 -11.53 5.41
C PRO A 178 -1.52 -11.24 6.34
N GLY A 179 -1.82 -9.95 6.51
CA GLY A 179 -3.04 -9.49 7.14
C GLY A 179 -4.29 -9.79 6.30
N GLN A 180 -5.46 -9.66 6.92
CA GLN A 180 -6.76 -9.77 6.25
C GLN A 180 -7.25 -8.39 5.78
N PRO A 181 -7.81 -8.28 4.56
CA PRO A 181 -8.44 -7.05 4.10
C PRO A 181 -9.51 -6.57 5.06
N GLY A 182 -9.68 -5.26 5.16
CA GLY A 182 -10.74 -4.65 5.95
C GLY A 182 -12.13 -5.10 5.49
N ASP A 183 -13.04 -5.25 6.43
CA ASP A 183 -14.45 -5.57 6.17
C ASP A 183 -15.40 -4.51 6.75
N SER A 184 -16.71 -4.78 6.68
CA SER A 184 -17.71 -3.83 7.20
C SER A 184 -17.73 -3.68 8.71
N ALA A 185 -17.14 -4.63 9.46
CA ALA A 185 -17.04 -4.61 10.90
C ALA A 185 -15.68 -4.06 11.37
N THR A 186 -14.62 -4.38 10.64
CA THR A 186 -13.25 -3.93 10.88
C THR A 186 -12.70 -3.30 9.60
N PRO A 187 -12.93 -2.00 9.35
CA PRO A 187 -12.57 -1.36 8.09
C PRO A 187 -11.06 -1.31 7.84
N THR A 188 -10.25 -1.24 8.88
CA THR A 188 -8.78 -1.23 8.77
C THR A 188 -8.26 -2.58 8.30
N GLY A 189 -7.31 -2.58 7.37
CA GLY A 189 -6.61 -3.79 6.95
C GLY A 189 -5.67 -4.32 8.03
N GLY A 190 -5.58 -5.63 8.14
CA GLY A 190 -4.70 -6.29 9.11
C GLY A 190 -3.24 -6.12 8.73
N LYS A 191 -2.36 -6.16 9.75
CA LYS A 191 -0.91 -6.12 9.56
C LYS A 191 -0.39 -7.45 9.07
N GLY A 192 0.73 -7.45 8.36
CA GLY A 192 1.49 -8.67 8.08
C GLY A 192 2.12 -9.26 9.33
N GLY A 193 2.33 -10.58 9.34
CA GLY A 193 2.99 -11.26 10.46
C GLY A 193 4.49 -10.97 10.53
N ASP A 194 5.04 -10.86 11.73
CA ASP A 194 6.45 -10.61 11.95
C ASP A 194 7.28 -11.90 12.10
N ILE A 195 8.54 -11.85 11.69
CA ILE A 195 9.55 -12.87 12.02
C ILE A 195 10.49 -12.26 13.07
N THR A 196 10.53 -12.85 14.26
CA THR A 196 11.49 -12.48 15.30
C THR A 196 12.36 -13.67 15.67
N VAL A 197 13.68 -13.50 15.58
CA VAL A 197 14.67 -14.51 15.97
C VAL A 197 15.59 -13.89 16.99
N SER A 198 15.66 -14.49 18.18
CA SER A 198 16.49 -14.03 19.27
C SER A 198 17.34 -15.16 19.82
N SER A 199 18.61 -14.85 20.12
CA SER A 199 19.55 -15.72 20.81
C SER A 199 20.16 -14.96 21.99
N SER A 200 19.92 -15.45 23.20
CA SER A 200 20.39 -14.77 24.43
C SER A 200 21.84 -15.07 24.79
N GLY A 201 22.40 -16.19 24.33
CA GLY A 201 23.77 -16.63 24.61
C GLY A 201 24.52 -17.24 23.44
N GLY A 202 23.94 -17.23 22.23
CA GLY A 202 24.54 -17.79 21.02
C GLY A 202 24.57 -16.80 19.85
N SER A 203 24.87 -17.34 18.68
CA SER A 203 24.90 -16.62 17.39
C SER A 203 23.70 -17.01 16.52
N ILE A 204 23.34 -16.14 15.58
CA ILE A 204 22.32 -16.40 14.57
C ILE A 204 23.01 -16.50 13.22
N THR A 205 22.80 -17.59 12.48
CA THR A 205 23.27 -17.75 11.09
C THR A 205 22.07 -17.93 10.18
N ILE A 206 21.97 -17.12 9.14
CA ILE A 206 20.86 -17.15 8.17
C ILE A 206 21.42 -17.33 6.77
N GLY A 207 20.69 -18.11 5.98
CA GLY A 207 21.13 -18.56 4.68
C GLY A 207 21.92 -19.86 4.79
N GLY A 208 22.57 -20.22 3.69
CA GLY A 208 23.49 -21.34 3.62
C GLY A 208 24.36 -21.18 2.38
N PRO A 209 25.42 -21.99 2.18
CA PRO A 209 26.24 -21.91 0.99
C PRO A 209 25.36 -22.13 -0.24
N GLY A 210 25.10 -21.05 -0.97
CA GLY A 210 24.32 -21.05 -2.20
C GLY A 210 25.22 -21.43 -3.38
N GLY A 211 24.72 -22.30 -4.26
CA GLY A 211 25.28 -22.39 -5.60
C GLY A 211 25.21 -21.02 -6.28
N ALA A 212 26.21 -20.68 -7.08
CA ALA A 212 26.32 -19.38 -7.76
C ALA A 212 24.98 -18.93 -8.38
N ALA A 213 24.66 -17.65 -8.19
CA ALA A 213 23.53 -16.96 -8.82
C ALA A 213 23.46 -17.33 -10.32
N GLY A 214 22.34 -17.89 -10.77
CA GLY A 214 22.10 -18.20 -12.18
C GLY A 214 21.80 -19.66 -12.55
N THR A 215 21.50 -20.55 -11.60
CA THR A 215 20.94 -21.88 -11.92
C THR A 215 19.51 -22.01 -11.41
N ALA A 216 18.57 -22.29 -12.31
CA ALA A 216 17.12 -22.34 -12.10
C ALA A 216 16.61 -23.50 -11.21
N GLN A 217 17.42 -23.94 -10.23
CA GLN A 217 17.12 -25.12 -9.41
C GLN A 217 17.73 -25.07 -8.00
N ALA A 218 18.10 -23.89 -7.49
CA ALA A 218 18.32 -23.71 -6.06
C ALA A 218 16.96 -23.41 -5.42
N LYS A 219 16.49 -24.28 -4.52
CA LYS A 219 15.43 -23.91 -3.57
C LYS A 219 15.94 -22.70 -2.79
N SER A 220 15.43 -21.52 -3.11
CA SER A 220 15.87 -20.27 -2.51
C SER A 220 15.43 -20.25 -1.04
N ARG A 221 16.38 -19.87 -0.18
CA ARG A 221 16.24 -19.80 1.28
C ARG A 221 15.84 -18.38 1.63
N SER A 222 14.75 -18.19 2.35
CA SER A 222 14.19 -16.85 2.57
C SER A 222 13.56 -16.70 3.94
N LEU A 223 13.67 -15.50 4.49
CA LEU A 223 12.84 -15.00 5.57
C LEU A 223 11.83 -14.06 4.93
N ARG A 224 10.56 -14.47 4.89
CA ARG A 224 9.47 -13.78 4.21
C ARG A 224 8.43 -13.34 5.22
N THR A 225 8.21 -12.04 5.35
CA THR A 225 7.13 -11.53 6.18
C THR A 225 5.85 -11.32 5.38
N GLY A 226 4.71 -11.40 6.06
CA GLY A 226 3.42 -11.14 5.44
C GLY A 226 3.26 -9.67 5.07
N SER A 227 2.54 -9.39 3.98
CA SER A 227 2.11 -8.03 3.65
C SER A 227 0.95 -7.58 4.55
N GLY A 228 0.89 -6.28 4.79
CA GLY A 228 -0.31 -5.64 5.30
C GLY A 228 -1.41 -5.66 4.25
N ALA A 229 -2.65 -5.70 4.71
CA ALA A 229 -3.80 -5.76 3.82
C ALA A 229 -4.48 -4.40 3.65
N ASP A 230 -5.27 -4.28 2.59
CA ASP A 230 -5.96 -3.03 2.29
C ASP A 230 -7.08 -2.74 3.31
N GLY A 231 -7.23 -1.45 3.61
CA GLY A 231 -8.39 -0.91 4.28
C GLY A 231 -9.61 -0.88 3.36
N ARG A 232 -10.79 -0.87 3.97
CA ARG A 232 -12.08 -0.74 3.30
C ARG A 232 -12.78 0.52 3.77
N GLY A 233 -13.36 1.28 2.85
CA GLY A 233 -14.11 2.48 3.23
C GLY A 233 -13.20 3.52 3.88
N ASP A 234 -13.43 3.80 5.15
CA ASP A 234 -12.62 4.72 5.94
C ASP A 234 -11.43 4.07 6.67
N GLY A 235 -11.24 2.76 6.52
CA GLY A 235 -10.10 2.05 7.12
C GLY A 235 -8.76 2.37 6.49
N ALA A 236 -7.71 2.41 7.31
CA ALA A 236 -6.32 2.45 6.85
C ALA A 236 -5.87 1.09 6.31
N GLY A 237 -4.82 1.09 5.50
CA GLY A 237 -4.07 -0.12 5.17
C GLY A 237 -3.25 -0.62 6.36
N GLY A 238 -3.04 -1.93 6.42
CA GLY A 238 -2.19 -2.56 7.41
C GLY A 238 -0.71 -2.41 7.07
N SER A 239 0.16 -2.39 8.09
CA SER A 239 1.61 -2.40 7.87
C SER A 239 2.10 -3.78 7.41
N GLY A 240 3.14 -3.82 6.58
CA GLY A 240 3.90 -5.02 6.28
C GLY A 240 4.63 -5.57 7.51
N GLY A 241 4.83 -6.88 7.54
CA GLY A 241 5.54 -7.55 8.63
C GLY A 241 7.05 -7.30 8.59
N ARG A 242 7.70 -7.38 9.74
CA ARG A 242 9.13 -7.09 9.92
C ARG A 242 9.94 -8.31 10.31
N ILE A 243 11.24 -8.27 10.02
CA ILE A 243 12.22 -9.28 10.38
C ILE A 243 13.12 -8.68 11.45
N ARG A 244 13.19 -9.29 12.62
CA ARG A 244 14.10 -8.87 13.70
C ARG A 244 15.03 -10.00 14.10
N LEU A 245 16.33 -9.71 14.09
CA LEU A 245 17.39 -10.65 14.41
C LEU A 245 18.22 -10.09 15.57
N SER A 246 18.13 -10.71 16.75
CA SER A 246 18.77 -10.21 17.98
C SER A 246 19.69 -11.27 18.59
N ALA A 247 20.99 -11.04 18.55
CA ALA A 247 22.03 -11.79 19.23
C ALA A 247 23.00 -10.81 19.93
N PRO A 248 22.56 -10.09 20.98
CA PRO A 248 23.28 -8.94 21.54
C PRO A 248 24.63 -9.31 22.19
N SER A 249 24.85 -10.59 22.49
CA SER A 249 26.13 -11.12 22.99
C SER A 249 26.84 -12.04 21.99
N GLY A 250 26.32 -12.12 20.75
CA GLY A 250 26.76 -13.06 19.73
C GLY A 250 26.95 -12.42 18.36
N THR A 251 27.17 -13.26 17.36
CA THR A 251 27.27 -12.84 15.97
C THR A 251 25.96 -13.08 15.24
N VAL A 252 25.49 -12.11 14.45
CA VAL A 252 24.53 -12.37 13.37
C VAL A 252 25.33 -12.53 12.08
N ARG A 253 25.27 -13.70 11.45
CA ARG A 253 25.91 -14.01 10.17
C ARG A 253 24.85 -14.15 9.09
N VAL A 254 24.99 -13.36 8.03
CA VAL A 254 24.11 -13.37 6.87
C VAL A 254 24.85 -13.96 5.68
N GLU A 255 24.46 -15.16 5.25
CA GLU A 255 24.95 -15.75 4.01
C GLU A 255 24.05 -15.29 2.86
N GLN A 256 24.45 -14.18 2.23
CA GLN A 256 23.63 -13.47 1.25
C GLN A 256 23.26 -14.33 0.03
N SER A 257 21.99 -14.25 -0.35
CA SER A 257 21.43 -14.79 -1.59
C SER A 257 20.29 -13.89 -2.06
N ALA A 258 19.96 -13.94 -3.35
CA ALA A 258 18.77 -13.26 -3.86
C ALA A 258 17.52 -13.68 -3.06
N GLU A 259 16.68 -12.70 -2.74
CA GLU A 259 15.44 -12.82 -1.98
C GLU A 259 15.60 -13.44 -0.59
N LEU A 260 16.77 -13.28 0.05
CA LEU A 260 16.99 -13.78 1.41
C LEU A 260 16.06 -13.12 2.42
N PHE A 261 15.84 -11.80 2.30
CA PHE A 261 14.89 -11.06 3.10
C PHE A 261 13.77 -10.54 2.19
N VAL A 262 12.57 -11.07 2.37
CA VAL A 262 11.38 -10.62 1.66
C VAL A 262 10.46 -9.96 2.66
N LEU A 263 10.32 -8.65 2.53
CA LEU A 263 9.56 -7.84 3.46
C LEU A 263 8.14 -7.65 2.96
N GLY A 264 7.19 -7.75 3.87
CA GLY A 264 5.80 -7.44 3.59
C GLY A 264 5.63 -6.01 3.12
N ASP A 265 4.80 -5.82 2.11
CA ASP A 265 4.39 -4.47 1.70
C ASP A 265 3.29 -3.96 2.62
N GLY A 266 3.13 -2.64 2.72
CA GLY A 266 1.98 -2.02 3.38
C GLY A 266 0.75 -2.06 2.47
N GLY A 267 -0.43 -2.21 3.08
CA GLY A 267 -1.70 -2.19 2.37
C GLY A 267 -2.18 -0.78 2.05
N ASP A 268 -3.11 -0.66 1.10
CA ASP A 268 -3.68 0.62 0.71
C ASP A 268 -4.81 1.06 1.66
N GLY A 269 -5.01 2.36 1.81
CA GLY A 269 -6.15 2.93 2.51
C GLY A 269 -7.45 2.77 1.71
N GLY A 270 -8.57 2.61 2.42
CA GLY A 270 -9.88 2.41 1.80
C GLY A 270 -10.41 3.64 1.04
N LEU A 271 -11.30 3.42 0.08
CA LEU A 271 -11.99 4.50 -0.64
C LEU A 271 -13.22 5.01 0.14
N ILE A 272 -13.27 6.31 0.43
CA ILE A 272 -14.43 6.96 1.07
C ILE A 272 -15.24 7.73 0.02
N VAL A 273 -16.52 7.36 -0.14
CA VAL A 273 -17.47 8.05 -1.02
C VAL A 273 -18.72 8.41 -0.24
N ILE A 274 -18.99 9.71 -0.11
CA ILE A 274 -20.20 10.24 0.51
C ILE A 274 -21.07 10.87 -0.58
N SER A 275 -22.24 10.29 -0.83
CA SER A 275 -23.12 10.70 -1.94
C SER A 275 -24.60 10.62 -1.56
N GLY A 276 -25.46 11.19 -2.42
CA GLY A 276 -26.91 11.02 -2.32
C GLY A 276 -27.50 11.42 -0.97
N ALA A 277 -28.23 10.50 -0.33
CA ALA A 277 -28.92 10.75 0.93
C ALA A 277 -27.97 10.91 2.13
N ASP A 278 -26.78 10.29 2.08
CA ASP A 278 -25.82 10.27 3.19
C ASP A 278 -25.19 11.64 3.43
N LEU A 279 -25.14 12.48 2.39
CA LEU A 279 -24.65 13.86 2.44
C LEU A 279 -25.38 14.73 3.48
N ALA A 280 -26.66 14.47 3.72
CA ALA A 280 -27.48 15.29 4.62
C ALA A 280 -27.09 15.11 6.10
N GLY A 281 -26.61 13.92 6.47
CA GLY A 281 -26.23 13.56 7.83
C GLY A 281 -24.72 13.59 8.07
N TYR A 282 -23.91 13.44 7.02
CA TYR A 282 -22.47 13.32 7.17
C TYR A 282 -21.83 14.60 7.74
N VAL A 283 -20.91 14.38 8.67
CA VAL A 283 -20.02 15.38 9.24
C VAL A 283 -18.61 14.83 9.03
N PRO A 284 -17.84 15.38 8.07
CA PRO A 284 -16.49 14.89 7.83
C PRO A 284 -15.62 15.06 9.09
N PRO A 285 -14.74 14.08 9.39
CA PRO A 285 -13.75 14.27 10.42
C PRO A 285 -12.72 15.33 9.98
N ALA A 286 -12.03 15.94 10.95
CA ALA A 286 -10.98 16.91 10.65
C ALA A 286 -9.76 16.27 9.94
N SER A 287 -9.51 14.99 10.20
CA SER A 287 -8.52 14.16 9.54
C SER A 287 -9.18 12.87 9.09
N LEU A 288 -8.89 12.47 7.85
CA LEU A 288 -9.38 11.22 7.31
C LEU A 288 -8.53 10.04 7.83
N PRO A 289 -9.13 8.88 8.15
CA PRO A 289 -8.41 7.78 8.80
C PRO A 289 -7.82 6.73 7.85
N ASN A 290 -8.07 6.84 6.54
CA ASN A 290 -7.69 5.85 5.52
C ASN A 290 -6.27 6.10 4.97
N SER A 291 -5.27 6.12 5.85
CA SER A 291 -3.85 6.17 5.45
C SER A 291 -3.41 4.87 4.77
N GLY A 292 -2.30 4.95 4.04
CA GLY A 292 -1.57 3.76 3.62
C GLY A 292 -0.85 3.11 4.79
N GLY A 293 -0.56 1.81 4.68
CA GLY A 293 0.27 1.08 5.62
C GLY A 293 1.76 1.19 5.30
N ASP A 294 2.60 1.20 6.32
CA ASP A 294 4.06 1.17 6.12
C ASP A 294 4.52 -0.20 5.62
N GLY A 295 5.56 -0.24 4.78
CA GLY A 295 6.25 -1.46 4.41
C GLY A 295 7.01 -2.08 5.59
N GLY A 296 7.39 -3.34 5.46
CA GLY A 296 8.19 -4.07 6.44
C GLY A 296 9.63 -3.58 6.53
N ALA A 297 10.34 -4.05 7.56
CA ALA A 297 11.76 -3.77 7.78
C ALA A 297 12.57 -4.97 8.23
N VAL A 298 13.90 -4.88 8.08
CA VAL A 298 14.86 -5.76 8.73
C VAL A 298 15.59 -5.00 9.83
N GLU A 299 15.59 -5.56 11.05
CA GLU A 299 16.30 -5.04 12.20
C GLU A 299 17.37 -6.05 12.66
N PHE A 300 18.58 -5.54 12.91
CA PHE A 300 19.69 -6.32 13.47
C PHE A 300 20.11 -5.74 14.82
N ASP A 301 20.30 -6.61 15.80
CA ASP A 301 20.83 -6.28 17.13
C ASP A 301 21.88 -7.34 17.49
N ALA A 302 23.17 -7.01 17.36
CA ALA A 302 24.24 -7.98 17.53
C ALA A 302 25.52 -7.33 18.06
N ASP A 303 26.34 -8.11 18.79
CA ASP A 303 27.72 -7.69 19.12
C ASP A 303 28.57 -7.62 17.85
N ARG A 304 28.31 -8.53 16.90
CA ARG A 304 29.00 -8.58 15.62
C ARG A 304 28.05 -8.95 14.48
N LEU A 305 28.17 -8.24 13.36
CA LEU A 305 27.45 -8.53 12.13
C LEU A 305 28.44 -9.02 11.06
N GLU A 306 28.22 -10.19 10.49
CA GLU A 306 29.07 -10.82 9.47
C GLU A 306 28.27 -11.09 8.18
N GLY A 307 28.97 -11.08 7.04
CA GLY A 307 28.39 -11.41 5.74
C GLY A 307 27.72 -10.23 5.03
N VAL A 308 27.68 -9.05 5.65
CA VAL A 308 27.27 -7.77 5.07
C VAL A 308 28.35 -6.71 5.31
N GLU A 309 28.42 -5.71 4.43
CA GLU A 309 29.36 -4.60 4.60
C GLU A 309 28.73 -3.49 5.45
N LEU A 310 29.32 -3.22 6.62
CA LEU A 310 28.91 -2.15 7.53
C LEU A 310 29.85 -0.95 7.39
N SER A 311 29.31 0.19 6.96
CA SER A 311 30.05 1.44 6.82
C SER A 311 29.49 2.50 7.76
N GLY A 312 30.33 3.06 8.65
CA GLY A 312 29.96 4.23 9.44
C GLY A 312 29.86 5.47 8.55
N ARG A 313 28.68 6.11 8.49
CA ARG A 313 28.41 7.26 7.63
C ARG A 313 28.35 8.60 8.37
N GLY A 314 28.53 8.60 9.69
CA GLY A 314 28.64 9.81 10.50
C GLY A 314 27.45 9.96 11.45
N GLN A 315 26.88 11.17 11.50
CA GLN A 315 25.71 11.48 12.32
C GLN A 315 24.67 12.26 11.50
N LEU A 316 23.39 11.99 11.72
CA LEU A 316 22.28 12.81 11.27
C LEU A 316 22.33 14.22 11.89
N PRO A 317 21.57 15.21 11.37
CA PRO A 317 21.56 16.58 11.89
C PRO A 317 21.20 16.72 13.38
N ASP A 318 20.51 15.73 13.94
CA ASP A 318 20.14 15.67 15.36
C ASP A 318 21.20 14.99 16.25
N GLY A 319 22.31 14.53 15.66
CA GLY A 319 23.42 13.86 16.35
C GLY A 319 23.32 12.33 16.37
N THR A 320 22.25 11.76 15.81
CA THR A 320 22.04 10.30 15.71
C THR A 320 23.11 9.64 14.84
N PRO A 321 23.86 8.63 15.31
CA PRO A 321 24.79 7.87 14.46
C PRO A 321 24.09 7.28 13.24
N ALA A 322 24.75 7.38 12.08
CA ALA A 322 24.26 6.82 10.83
C ALA A 322 25.21 5.71 10.36
N TYR A 323 24.65 4.54 10.13
CA TYR A 323 25.33 3.38 9.58
C TYR A 323 24.69 2.98 8.26
N GLU A 324 25.51 2.53 7.32
CA GLU A 324 25.05 1.89 6.10
C GLU A 324 25.36 0.40 6.18
N VAL A 325 24.36 -0.42 5.94
CA VAL A 325 24.50 -1.85 5.70
C VAL A 325 24.32 -2.07 4.21
N THR A 326 25.36 -2.55 3.54
CA THR A 326 25.32 -2.88 2.12
C THR A 326 25.08 -4.37 1.95
N PHE A 327 24.01 -4.68 1.23
CA PHE A 327 23.70 -6.02 0.75
C PHE A 327 24.01 -6.11 -0.74
N ASP A 328 24.23 -7.34 -1.22
CA ASP A 328 24.23 -7.64 -2.64
C ASP A 328 22.84 -7.37 -3.22
N ASP A 329 22.80 -7.14 -4.53
CA ASP A 329 21.57 -6.80 -5.21
C ASP A 329 20.52 -7.92 -5.11
N GLY A 330 19.27 -7.52 -4.93
CA GLY A 330 18.15 -8.45 -4.76
C GLY A 330 18.13 -9.24 -3.45
N VAL A 331 19.07 -9.06 -2.51
CA VAL A 331 19.05 -9.79 -1.23
C VAL A 331 17.89 -9.39 -0.33
N VAL A 332 17.57 -8.09 -0.31
CA VAL A 332 16.38 -7.54 0.33
C VAL A 332 15.39 -7.16 -0.77
N VAL A 333 14.14 -7.58 -0.67
CA VAL A 333 13.05 -7.22 -1.60
C VAL A 333 11.75 -6.95 -0.83
N GLY A 334 10.79 -6.29 -1.48
CA GLY A 334 9.53 -5.88 -0.85
C GLY A 334 9.70 -4.68 0.10
N GLY A 335 8.76 -4.53 1.03
CA GLY A 335 8.73 -3.42 1.97
C GLY A 335 8.31 -2.10 1.32
N ALA A 336 7.46 -2.15 0.29
CA ALA A 336 6.82 -0.97 -0.25
C ALA A 336 5.77 -0.43 0.73
N GLY A 337 5.61 0.88 0.81
CA GLY A 337 4.50 1.52 1.54
C GLY A 337 3.24 1.55 0.68
N GLY A 338 2.08 1.39 1.31
CA GLY A 338 0.78 1.42 0.63
C GLY A 338 0.27 2.85 0.41
N ASP A 339 -0.57 3.04 -0.60
CA ASP A 339 -1.19 4.32 -0.92
C ASP A 339 -2.27 4.68 0.10
N ALA A 340 -2.41 5.97 0.41
CA ALA A 340 -3.58 6.42 1.14
C ALA A 340 -4.83 6.34 0.26
N GLY A 341 -5.97 6.05 0.88
CA GLY A 341 -7.25 5.99 0.19
C GLY A 341 -7.68 7.36 -0.32
N SER A 342 -8.66 7.41 -1.22
CA SER A 342 -9.22 8.68 -1.72
C SER A 342 -10.51 9.07 -0.98
N PHE A 343 -10.84 10.37 -0.97
CA PHE A 343 -12.06 10.90 -0.37
C PHE A 343 -12.89 11.71 -1.36
N TYR A 344 -14.14 11.31 -1.54
CA TYR A 344 -15.11 11.93 -2.44
C TYR A 344 -16.34 12.38 -1.64
N TYR A 345 -16.63 13.67 -1.65
CA TYR A 345 -17.81 14.25 -1.00
C TYR A 345 -18.67 15.02 -2.00
N GLY A 346 -19.90 14.54 -2.20
CA GLY A 346 -20.87 15.19 -3.09
C GLY A 346 -20.54 15.04 -4.57
N VAL A 347 -19.62 14.14 -4.90
CA VAL A 347 -19.11 13.87 -6.24
C VAL A 347 -19.07 12.37 -6.50
N ASP A 348 -19.34 11.97 -7.73
CA ASP A 348 -19.19 10.60 -8.20
C ASP A 348 -17.74 10.37 -8.64
N PRO A 349 -17.01 9.41 -8.06
CA PRO A 349 -15.60 9.17 -8.39
C PRO A 349 -15.36 8.74 -9.84
N GLN A 350 -16.36 8.17 -10.52
CA GLN A 350 -16.22 7.72 -11.91
C GLN A 350 -16.44 8.85 -12.92
N THR A 351 -17.38 9.75 -12.64
CA THR A 351 -17.82 10.77 -13.60
C THR A 351 -17.38 12.18 -13.24
N GLY A 352 -16.96 12.42 -12.00
CA GLY A 352 -16.70 13.76 -11.46
C GLY A 352 -17.97 14.61 -11.32
N ALA A 353 -19.16 14.04 -11.54
CA ALA A 353 -20.42 14.78 -11.51
C ALA A 353 -20.93 14.96 -10.07
N PRO A 354 -21.69 16.04 -9.78
CA PRO A 354 -22.28 16.25 -8.47
C PRO A 354 -23.35 15.20 -8.16
N THR A 355 -23.33 14.64 -6.95
CA THR A 355 -24.27 13.60 -6.49
C THR A 355 -25.34 14.12 -5.54
N TRP A 356 -25.43 15.44 -5.36
CA TRP A 356 -26.44 16.07 -4.51
C TRP A 356 -27.85 15.81 -5.01
N PRO A 357 -28.77 15.29 -4.16
CA PRO A 357 -30.14 15.07 -4.59
C PRO A 357 -30.85 16.39 -4.88
N THR A 358 -31.65 16.42 -5.93
CA THR A 358 -32.41 17.61 -6.37
C THR A 358 -33.49 18.03 -5.37
N SER A 359 -33.86 17.16 -4.43
CA SER A 359 -35.01 17.32 -3.52
C SER A 359 -34.66 17.41 -2.04
N VAL A 360 -33.37 17.52 -1.64
CA VAL A 360 -33.04 17.55 -0.20
C VAL A 360 -33.54 18.84 0.43
N GLY A 361 -34.47 18.69 1.38
CA GLY A 361 -34.96 19.77 2.23
C GLY A 361 -33.81 20.42 2.98
N ALA A 362 -33.87 21.74 3.09
CA ALA A 362 -32.74 22.54 3.50
C ALA A 362 -32.09 22.10 4.83
N ARG A 363 -30.81 21.71 4.79
CA ARG A 363 -30.02 21.65 6.02
C ARG A 363 -29.94 23.09 6.53
N ARG A 364 -30.30 23.32 7.80
CA ARG A 364 -30.02 24.62 8.43
C ARG A 364 -28.51 24.78 8.40
N VAL A 365 -28.01 25.72 7.61
CA VAL A 365 -26.62 26.16 7.66
C VAL A 365 -26.39 26.63 9.10
N GLN A 366 -25.75 25.79 9.92
CA GLN A 366 -25.20 26.26 11.18
C GLN A 366 -24.17 27.33 10.83
N ALA A 367 -24.18 28.43 11.59
CA ALA A 367 -23.41 29.61 11.28
C ALA A 367 -21.94 29.25 11.01
N ALA A 368 -21.49 29.48 9.78
CA ALA A 368 -20.11 29.69 9.34
C ALA A 368 -19.03 28.81 10.01
N GLN A 369 -19.24 27.51 10.10
CA GLN A 369 -18.13 26.59 10.33
C GLN A 369 -17.59 26.16 8.98
N ALA A 370 -16.40 26.68 8.65
CA ALA A 370 -15.62 26.17 7.53
C ALA A 370 -15.40 24.67 7.75
N MET A 371 -15.70 23.88 6.72
CA MET A 371 -15.32 22.48 6.70
C MET A 371 -13.81 22.44 6.45
N VAL A 372 -13.01 21.93 7.38
CA VAL A 372 -11.57 21.73 7.20
C VAL A 372 -11.31 20.23 7.18
N ILE A 373 -10.82 19.71 6.07
CA ILE A 373 -10.50 18.27 5.90
C ILE A 373 -9.01 18.12 5.59
N VAL A 374 -8.34 17.26 6.35
CA VAL A 374 -6.95 16.88 6.10
C VAL A 374 -6.90 15.43 5.62
N GLY A 375 -6.23 15.23 4.49
CA GLY A 375 -6.01 13.92 3.89
C GLY A 375 -5.01 13.09 4.67
N ALA A 376 -5.19 11.77 4.63
CA ALA A 376 -4.30 10.79 5.22
C ALA A 376 -2.99 10.64 4.43
N ALA A 377 -1.89 10.34 5.11
CA ALA A 377 -0.59 10.14 4.48
C ALA A 377 -0.48 8.76 3.82
N GLY A 378 0.35 8.67 2.78
CA GLY A 378 0.80 7.38 2.24
C GLY A 378 1.79 6.71 3.19
N GLY A 379 1.93 5.39 3.08
CA GLY A 379 2.83 4.61 3.92
C GLY A 379 4.30 4.79 3.55
N ASP A 380 5.17 4.69 4.54
CA ASP A 380 6.61 4.70 4.34
C ASP A 380 7.05 3.33 3.78
N GLY A 381 8.12 3.33 2.99
CA GLY A 381 8.67 2.09 2.44
C GLY A 381 10.18 2.11 2.33
N ILE A 382 10.79 0.94 2.12
CA ILE A 382 12.25 0.87 1.98
C ILE A 382 12.68 1.46 0.64
N ARG A 383 12.02 1.06 -0.46
CA ARG A 383 12.34 1.51 -1.83
C ARG A 383 11.23 2.33 -2.47
N LEU A 384 9.99 1.90 -2.30
CA LEU A 384 8.81 2.54 -2.85
C LEU A 384 7.90 2.96 -1.70
N ALA A 385 7.49 4.22 -1.68
CA ALA A 385 6.55 4.71 -0.67
C ALA A 385 5.21 5.08 -1.30
N GLY A 386 4.16 5.01 -0.49
CA GLY A 386 2.80 5.23 -0.92
C GLY A 386 2.44 6.69 -1.11
N HIS A 387 1.48 6.95 -1.97
CA HIS A 387 0.96 8.27 -2.27
C HIS A 387 0.01 8.78 -1.19
N GLY A 388 0.03 10.09 -0.96
CA GLY A 388 -0.89 10.75 -0.04
C GLY A 388 -2.30 10.85 -0.60
N GLN A 389 -3.28 10.99 0.30
CA GLN A 389 -4.69 10.93 -0.05
C GLN A 389 -5.13 12.10 -0.93
N SER A 390 -5.79 11.76 -2.03
CA SER A 390 -6.51 12.73 -2.87
C SER A 390 -7.92 13.02 -2.36
N ILE A 391 -8.33 14.28 -2.43
CA ILE A 391 -9.61 14.80 -1.92
C ILE A 391 -10.37 15.49 -3.06
N SER A 392 -11.62 15.09 -3.25
CA SER A 392 -12.55 15.75 -4.17
C SER A 392 -13.85 16.10 -3.44
N ILE A 393 -14.18 17.40 -3.38
CA ILE A 393 -15.37 17.91 -2.70
C ILE A 393 -16.11 18.83 -3.66
N ILE A 394 -17.35 18.47 -3.99
CA ILE A 394 -18.31 19.38 -4.61
C ILE A 394 -19.38 19.65 -3.59
N ASP A 395 -19.39 20.85 -3.00
CA ASP A 395 -20.38 21.24 -2.01
C ASP A 395 -21.59 21.91 -2.65
N ALA A 396 -22.76 21.73 -2.05
CA ALA A 396 -23.99 22.37 -2.50
C ALA A 396 -24.67 23.08 -1.34
N ASN A 397 -25.11 24.30 -1.59
CA ASN A 397 -25.94 25.00 -0.62
C ASN A 397 -27.31 24.36 -0.63
N THR A 398 -27.67 23.73 0.47
CA THR A 398 -29.01 23.20 0.70
C THR A 398 -29.86 24.17 1.50
N GLY A 399 -29.32 25.29 2.00
CA GLY A 399 -29.99 26.22 2.91
C GLY A 399 -31.26 26.90 2.39
N GLN A 400 -31.85 27.73 3.25
CA GLN A 400 -33.05 28.52 2.95
C GLN A 400 -32.78 29.57 1.85
N PRO A 401 -33.82 30.07 1.16
CA PRO A 401 -33.66 31.14 0.19
C PRO A 401 -32.89 32.35 0.75
N GLY A 402 -31.92 32.85 0.00
CA GLY A 402 -31.02 33.93 0.43
C GLY A 402 -29.90 33.51 1.39
N GLY A 403 -29.77 32.22 1.71
CA GLY A 403 -28.69 31.70 2.55
C GLY A 403 -27.34 31.69 1.84
N ASN A 404 -26.28 32.03 2.57
CA ASN A 404 -24.90 31.99 2.06
C ASN A 404 -24.46 30.54 1.79
N GLY A 405 -23.57 30.38 0.83
CA GLY A 405 -22.80 29.16 0.63
C GLY A 405 -21.88 28.90 1.82
N ARG A 406 -21.49 27.64 1.98
CA ARG A 406 -20.56 27.18 3.01
C ARG A 406 -19.13 27.28 2.49
N ASP A 407 -18.24 27.70 3.39
CA ASP A 407 -16.80 27.70 3.14
C ASP A 407 -16.23 26.29 3.31
N VAL A 408 -15.33 25.90 2.41
CA VAL A 408 -14.69 24.59 2.40
C VAL A 408 -13.18 24.77 2.27
N GLU A 409 -12.45 24.08 3.13
CA GLU A 409 -11.00 23.99 3.14
C GLU A 409 -10.61 22.51 3.13
N ALA A 410 -9.66 22.16 2.29
CA ALA A 410 -9.07 20.83 2.31
C ALA A 410 -7.58 20.85 2.02
N ARG A 411 -6.87 19.93 2.67
CA ARG A 411 -5.46 19.65 2.46
C ARG A 411 -5.28 18.19 2.04
N GLY A 412 -4.59 17.95 0.93
CA GLY A 412 -4.25 16.60 0.47
C GLY A 412 -3.29 15.92 1.44
N GLY A 413 -3.29 14.60 1.44
CA GLY A 413 -2.39 13.82 2.27
C GLY A 413 -0.93 13.95 1.84
N ASP A 414 0.00 13.84 2.78
CA ASP A 414 1.43 13.86 2.46
C ASP A 414 1.86 12.48 1.89
N GLY A 415 2.77 12.47 0.92
CA GLY A 415 3.32 11.23 0.38
C GLY A 415 4.32 10.58 1.34
N GLY A 416 4.36 9.24 1.35
CA GLY A 416 5.25 8.47 2.21
C GLY A 416 6.73 8.63 1.85
N HIS A 417 7.59 8.35 2.82
CA HIS A 417 9.03 8.46 2.73
C HIS A 417 9.70 7.13 2.36
N CYS A 418 10.89 7.20 1.76
CA CYS A 418 11.70 6.01 1.52
C CYS A 418 13.20 6.23 1.74
N GLY A 419 13.97 5.14 1.80
CA GLY A 419 15.43 5.19 1.85
C GLY A 419 16.06 5.25 3.25
N GLY A 420 15.38 4.88 4.32
CA GLY A 420 16.06 4.58 5.58
C GLY A 420 15.16 4.66 6.80
N TRP A 421 15.55 3.93 7.83
CA TRP A 421 14.76 3.74 9.04
C TRP A 421 15.58 4.15 10.25
N THR A 422 14.90 4.68 11.26
CA THR A 422 15.50 4.93 12.58
C THR A 422 15.19 3.75 13.48
N ILE A 423 16.19 2.93 13.80
CA ILE A 423 16.06 1.78 14.70
C ILE A 423 16.85 2.09 15.96
N GLY A 424 16.20 2.05 17.13
CA GLY A 424 16.89 2.26 18.42
C GLY A 424 17.56 3.63 18.60
N GLY A 425 17.21 4.62 17.78
CA GLY A 425 17.88 5.92 17.75
C GLY A 425 19.14 5.96 16.90
N GLU A 426 19.35 4.98 16.01
CA GLU A 426 20.37 4.96 14.96
C GLU A 426 19.70 4.91 13.58
N PHE A 427 20.26 5.60 12.59
CA PHE A 427 19.74 5.59 11.23
C PHE A 427 20.47 4.54 10.39
N ILE A 428 19.70 3.59 9.85
CA ILE A 428 20.24 2.50 9.04
C ILE A 428 19.75 2.62 7.61
N TYR A 429 20.71 2.69 6.68
CA TYR A 429 20.48 2.68 5.24
C TYR A 429 20.81 1.29 4.67
N ILE A 430 19.90 0.74 3.86
CA ILE A 430 20.09 -0.51 3.13
C ILE A 430 20.47 -0.15 1.69
N ARG A 431 21.72 -0.39 1.28
CA ARG A 431 22.14 -0.16 -0.11
C ARG A 431 21.71 -1.35 -0.98
N GLY A 432 20.97 -1.08 -2.06
CA GLY A 432 20.68 -1.98 -3.19
C GLY A 432 20.85 -1.23 -4.52
N SER A 433 20.91 -1.94 -5.66
CA SER A 433 21.21 -1.31 -6.97
C SER A 433 20.02 -0.53 -7.57
N GLU A 434 18.85 -0.61 -6.93
CA GLU A 434 17.58 -0.13 -7.43
C GLU A 434 17.28 1.35 -7.07
N SER A 435 16.21 1.87 -7.67
CA SER A 435 15.78 3.27 -7.47
C SER A 435 14.87 3.43 -6.25
N TYR A 436 15.06 4.51 -5.50
CA TYR A 436 14.19 4.93 -4.41
C TYR A 436 13.14 5.90 -4.95
N VAL A 437 11.87 5.63 -4.68
CA VAL A 437 10.74 6.43 -5.15
C VAL A 437 9.85 6.76 -3.97
N ALA A 438 9.90 8.02 -3.53
CA ALA A 438 9.03 8.49 -2.48
C ALA A 438 7.62 8.81 -3.02
N GLY A 439 6.62 8.79 -2.14
CA GLY A 439 5.23 8.97 -2.51
C GLY A 439 4.90 10.39 -2.95
N ASN A 440 3.98 10.55 -3.89
CA ASN A 440 3.46 11.88 -4.24
C ASN A 440 2.50 12.37 -3.15
N GLY A 441 2.42 13.68 -2.95
CA GLY A 441 1.38 14.30 -2.15
C GLY A 441 0.03 14.22 -2.87
N GLY A 442 -1.04 14.12 -2.10
CA GLY A 442 -2.39 13.98 -2.62
C GLY A 442 -2.95 15.24 -3.24
N ASP A 443 -3.75 15.06 -4.29
CA ASP A 443 -4.40 16.14 -5.02
C ASP A 443 -5.67 16.62 -4.31
N VAL A 444 -5.99 17.90 -4.45
CA VAL A 444 -7.21 18.49 -3.89
C VAL A 444 -8.00 19.21 -4.97
N HIS A 445 -9.26 18.81 -5.14
CA HIS A 445 -10.24 19.48 -5.99
C HIS A 445 -11.46 19.91 -5.16
N LEU A 446 -11.66 21.23 -5.02
CA LEU A 446 -12.76 21.80 -4.24
C LEU A 446 -13.65 22.69 -5.08
N GLN A 447 -14.96 22.50 -4.92
CA GLN A 447 -15.98 23.45 -5.36
C GLN A 447 -16.86 23.81 -4.17
N ALA A 448 -16.76 25.06 -3.71
CA ALA A 448 -17.58 25.56 -2.62
C ALA A 448 -19.04 25.78 -3.04
N ALA A 449 -19.92 25.72 -2.04
CA ALA A 449 -21.35 25.86 -2.24
C ALA A 449 -21.73 27.27 -2.75
N GLY A 450 -22.57 27.35 -3.77
CA GLY A 450 -23.12 28.64 -4.22
C GLY A 450 -24.11 29.26 -3.23
N GLY A 451 -24.30 30.57 -3.25
CA GLY A 451 -25.37 31.25 -2.50
C GLY A 451 -26.75 30.87 -3.03
N LYS A 452 -27.73 30.73 -2.14
CA LYS A 452 -29.11 30.46 -2.57
C LYS A 452 -29.76 31.70 -3.15
N ALA A 453 -30.53 31.49 -4.22
CA ALA A 453 -31.45 32.51 -4.71
C ALA A 453 -32.39 32.94 -3.58
N ALA A 454 -32.74 34.22 -3.56
CA ALA A 454 -33.59 34.78 -2.55
C ALA A 454 -35.05 34.32 -2.68
N ALA A 455 -35.82 34.45 -1.60
CA ALA A 455 -37.27 34.49 -1.70
C ALA A 455 -37.70 35.73 -2.50
N SER A 456 -38.98 35.80 -2.87
CA SER A 456 -39.55 36.82 -3.77
C SER A 456 -39.12 38.27 -3.44
N ASN A 457 -38.88 38.58 -2.15
CA ASN A 457 -38.46 39.89 -1.68
C ASN A 457 -37.10 39.94 -0.92
N GLY A 458 -36.24 38.92 -1.08
CA GLY A 458 -34.98 38.81 -0.35
C GLY A 458 -33.74 39.16 -1.19
N ASN A 459 -32.60 39.29 -0.50
CA ASN A 459 -31.29 39.32 -1.14
C ASN A 459 -30.83 37.89 -1.44
N GLY A 460 -30.09 37.72 -2.53
CA GLY A 460 -29.41 36.45 -2.79
C GLY A 460 -28.30 36.22 -1.76
N GLY A 461 -28.08 34.96 -1.38
CA GLY A 461 -26.97 34.61 -0.48
C GLY A 461 -25.62 34.78 -1.16
N ALA A 462 -24.57 35.09 -0.41
CA ALA A 462 -23.21 35.07 -0.93
C ALA A 462 -22.77 33.63 -1.25
N GLY A 463 -21.88 33.43 -2.23
CA GLY A 463 -21.21 32.15 -2.43
C GLY A 463 -20.21 31.84 -1.32
N GLY A 464 -19.97 30.56 -1.05
CA GLY A 464 -18.96 30.10 -0.09
C GLY A 464 -17.54 30.19 -0.65
N GLY A 465 -16.56 30.35 0.22
CA GLY A 465 -15.13 30.31 -0.10
C GLY A 465 -14.61 28.88 -0.24
N ALA A 466 -13.61 28.69 -1.09
CA ALA A 466 -12.85 27.45 -1.20
C ALA A 466 -11.37 27.73 -0.89
N VAL A 467 -10.70 26.82 -0.17
CA VAL A 467 -9.25 26.84 0.05
C VAL A 467 -8.71 25.43 -0.14
N ALA A 468 -7.93 25.21 -1.21
CA ALA A 468 -7.30 23.93 -1.50
C ALA A 468 -5.79 24.00 -1.27
N VAL A 469 -5.23 23.00 -0.60
CA VAL A 469 -3.79 22.84 -0.39
C VAL A 469 -3.41 21.42 -0.79
N GLY A 470 -2.53 21.26 -1.78
CA GLY A 470 -2.01 19.93 -2.14
C GLY A 470 -1.16 19.34 -1.02
N GLY A 471 -1.09 18.01 -0.97
CA GLY A 471 -0.18 17.33 -0.04
C GLY A 471 1.29 17.59 -0.35
N THR A 472 2.17 17.44 0.64
CA THR A 472 3.62 17.47 0.36
C THR A 472 4.06 16.14 -0.23
N GLY A 473 5.00 16.16 -1.18
CA GLY A 473 5.65 14.93 -1.63
C GLY A 473 6.54 14.34 -0.54
N GLY A 474 6.72 13.03 -0.58
CA GLY A 474 7.60 12.29 0.31
C GLY A 474 9.07 12.55 0.05
N ASN A 475 9.87 12.29 1.07
CA ASN A 475 11.33 12.43 1.02
C ASN A 475 12.00 11.09 0.71
N THR A 476 13.07 11.15 -0.05
CA THR A 476 14.06 10.07 -0.17
C THR A 476 15.22 10.38 0.78
N TYR A 477 15.45 9.54 1.77
CA TYR A 477 16.64 9.60 2.61
C TYR A 477 17.72 8.75 1.94
N THR A 478 18.86 9.32 1.57
CA THR A 478 19.94 8.55 0.94
C THR A 478 21.30 9.14 1.29
N ILE A 479 22.33 8.30 1.42
CA ILE A 479 23.72 8.72 1.64
C ILE A 479 24.52 8.25 0.42
N ASP A 480 25.23 9.18 -0.26
CA ASP A 480 26.08 8.97 -1.46
C ASP A 480 25.72 7.72 -2.29
N LEU A 481 24.78 7.91 -3.22
CA LEU A 481 24.30 6.85 -4.10
C LEU A 481 25.35 6.53 -5.18
N ASP A 482 26.20 5.53 -4.94
CA ASP A 482 26.97 4.92 -6.01
C ASP A 482 26.03 4.11 -6.93
N GLY A 483 25.33 4.79 -7.84
CA GLY A 483 24.57 4.17 -8.92
C GLY A 483 23.04 4.06 -8.74
N ALA A 484 22.49 4.28 -7.54
CA ALA A 484 21.03 4.32 -7.34
C ALA A 484 20.44 5.71 -7.67
N THR A 485 19.19 5.74 -8.13
CA THR A 485 18.46 7.01 -8.33
C THR A 485 17.47 7.24 -7.21
N ALA A 486 17.44 8.45 -6.66
CA ALA A 486 16.44 8.90 -5.72
C ALA A 486 15.46 9.84 -6.40
N SER A 487 14.18 9.46 -6.38
CA SER A 487 13.06 10.22 -6.92
C SER A 487 12.19 10.72 -5.76
N PRO A 488 12.40 11.95 -5.28
CA PRO A 488 11.52 12.52 -4.27
C PRO A 488 10.11 12.68 -4.82
N GLY A 489 9.13 12.61 -3.92
CA GLY A 489 7.73 12.75 -4.24
C GLY A 489 7.41 14.15 -4.77
N ARG A 490 6.48 14.23 -5.72
CA ARG A 490 5.92 15.52 -6.13
C ARG A 490 4.91 15.99 -5.09
N GLY A 491 4.80 17.31 -4.88
CA GLY A 491 3.66 17.86 -4.16
C GLY A 491 2.36 17.68 -4.96
N GLY A 492 1.24 17.63 -4.25
CA GLY A 492 -0.08 17.49 -4.84
C GLY A 492 -0.57 18.78 -5.53
N HIS A 493 -1.43 18.60 -6.53
CA HIS A 493 -2.15 19.67 -7.19
C HIS A 493 -3.27 20.20 -6.28
N ALA A 494 -3.49 21.53 -6.28
CA ALA A 494 -4.62 22.16 -5.61
C ALA A 494 -5.49 22.97 -6.59
N GLU A 495 -6.78 22.67 -6.62
CA GLU A 495 -7.80 23.43 -7.34
C GLU A 495 -8.93 23.83 -6.38
N ALA A 496 -9.25 25.13 -6.34
CA ALA A 496 -10.30 25.69 -5.52
C ALA A 496 -11.21 26.60 -6.35
N ILE A 497 -12.51 26.30 -6.34
CA ILE A 497 -13.55 27.04 -7.04
C ILE A 497 -14.53 27.59 -6.01
N GLY A 498 -14.54 28.92 -5.85
CA GLY A 498 -15.52 29.61 -5.01
C GLY A 498 -16.96 29.44 -5.50
N GLY A 499 -17.92 29.45 -4.58
CA GLY A 499 -19.33 29.32 -4.90
C GLY A 499 -19.89 30.52 -5.66
N ALA A 500 -20.79 30.32 -6.61
CA ALA A 500 -21.49 31.43 -7.27
C ALA A 500 -22.40 32.17 -6.27
N GLY A 501 -22.61 33.48 -6.44
CA GLY A 501 -23.61 34.22 -5.65
C GLY A 501 -25.04 33.86 -6.02
N GLY A 502 -25.96 33.93 -5.05
CA GLY A 502 -27.39 33.70 -5.28
C GLY A 502 -28.06 34.86 -5.99
N ASN A 503 -29.05 34.58 -6.84
CA ASN A 503 -29.88 35.63 -7.47
C ASN A 503 -30.76 36.33 -6.42
N GLY A 504 -30.97 37.64 -6.55
CA GLY A 504 -31.92 38.39 -5.73
C GLY A 504 -33.39 38.11 -6.12
N GLY A 505 -34.31 38.47 -5.23
CA GLY A 505 -35.75 38.24 -5.43
C GLY A 505 -36.33 39.12 -6.55
N SER A 506 -37.10 38.52 -7.46
CA SER A 506 -37.60 39.16 -8.68
C SER A 506 -38.88 39.99 -8.53
N THR A 507 -39.55 39.96 -7.37
CA THR A 507 -40.86 40.63 -7.20
C THR A 507 -40.81 42.00 -6.52
N CYS A 508 -39.62 42.50 -6.17
CA CYS A 508 -39.45 43.86 -5.66
C CYS A 508 -39.14 44.87 -6.77
N ALA A 509 -39.57 46.13 -6.59
CA ALA A 509 -39.12 47.26 -7.40
C ALA A 509 -38.40 48.28 -6.50
N PRO A 510 -37.06 48.38 -6.55
CA PRO A 510 -36.14 47.57 -7.38
C PRO A 510 -36.00 46.13 -6.87
N PRO A 511 -35.58 45.16 -7.72
CA PRO A 511 -35.28 43.78 -7.30
C PRO A 511 -34.28 43.75 -6.15
N GLY A 512 -34.34 42.71 -5.32
CA GLY A 512 -33.31 42.50 -4.31
C GLY A 512 -31.93 42.35 -4.98
N PRO A 513 -30.84 42.87 -4.40
CA PRO A 513 -29.50 42.61 -4.92
C PRO A 513 -29.17 41.11 -4.90
N GLY A 514 -28.45 40.66 -5.92
CA GLY A 514 -27.81 39.34 -5.90
C GLY A 514 -26.71 39.29 -4.85
N GLY A 515 -26.40 38.08 -4.37
CA GLY A 515 -25.26 37.86 -3.50
C GLY A 515 -23.94 37.92 -4.27
N GLY A 516 -22.86 38.29 -3.59
CA GLY A 516 -21.51 38.21 -4.16
C GLY A 516 -21.09 36.76 -4.36
N GLY A 517 -20.24 36.48 -5.36
CA GLY A 517 -19.56 35.20 -5.48
C GLY A 517 -18.57 34.97 -4.33
N GLY A 518 -18.33 33.72 -3.99
CA GLY A 518 -17.28 33.29 -3.09
C GLY A 518 -15.90 33.35 -3.75
N ARG A 519 -14.85 33.30 -2.93
CA ARG A 519 -13.45 33.28 -3.38
C ARG A 519 -12.96 31.84 -3.44
N GLY A 520 -12.12 31.51 -4.42
CA GLY A 520 -11.34 30.27 -4.48
C GLY A 520 -9.87 30.55 -4.27
#